data_AF-A0AAU7KD24-F1
#
_entry.id   AF-A0AAU7KD24-F1
#
_cell.length_a   1.000
_cell.length_b   1.000
_cell.length_c   1.000
_cell.angle_alpha   90.00
_cell.angle_beta   90.00
_cell.angle_gamma   90.00
#
_symmetry.space_group_name_H-M   'P 1'
#
loop_
_entity.id
_entity.type
_entity.pdbx_description
1 polymer ?
#
loop_
_entity_poly.entity_id
_entity_poly.type
_entity_poly.pdbx_seq_one_letter_code
_entity_poly.pdbx_strand_id
1 'polypeptide(L)'
;MSILRSIHDRLTGVLGRDCQGKPLRPGDRVEVIDDGTVKDDWIGFRTTVAGKAPENEEYPGMPRVRLANGATGCARCLMRVNDNDSASWRDVVKSTGWTPRRVTTEEREDEGVSP
;
A
#
# COMPACT_ATOMS: atom_id res chain seq x y z
N MET A 1 6.51 9.62 -20.24
CA MET A 1 7.07 9.49 -18.88
C MET A 1 8.54 9.87 -18.91
N SER A 2 9.07 10.59 -17.92
CA SER A 2 10.52 10.89 -17.85
C SER A 2 11.32 9.62 -17.51
N ILE A 3 12.45 9.40 -18.19
CA ILE A 3 13.35 8.24 -17.96
C ILE A 3 13.79 8.18 -16.49
N LEU A 4 14.11 9.33 -15.89
CA LEU A 4 14.51 9.41 -14.49
C LEU A 4 13.40 8.91 -13.54
N ARG A 5 12.15 9.21 -13.85
CA ARG A 5 10.99 8.76 -13.06
C ARG A 5 10.80 7.25 -13.19
N SER A 6 10.99 6.69 -14.38
CA SER A 6 10.92 5.24 -14.60
C SER A 6 12.02 4.48 -13.83
N ILE A 7 13.23 5.03 -13.77
CA ILE A 7 14.34 4.42 -13.01
C ILE A 7 14.04 4.48 -11.51
N HIS A 8 13.63 5.66 -11.01
CA HIS A 8 13.26 5.84 -9.61
C HIS A 8 12.12 4.90 -9.20
N ASP A 9 11.06 4.81 -10.00
CA ASP A 9 9.92 3.95 -9.70
C ASP A 9 10.35 2.47 -9.65
N ARG A 10 11.27 2.04 -10.54
CA ARG A 10 11.84 0.68 -10.52
C ARG A 10 12.68 0.41 -9.28
N LEU A 11 13.49 1.38 -8.83
CA LEU A 11 14.31 1.26 -7.63
C LEU A 11 13.47 1.26 -6.34
N THR A 12 12.34 1.95 -6.34
CA THR A 12 11.46 2.10 -5.16
C THR A 12 10.30 1.12 -5.12
N GLY A 13 10.27 0.14 -6.04
CA GLY A 13 9.22 -0.87 -6.13
C GLY A 13 7.85 -0.32 -6.53
N VAL A 14 7.80 0.87 -7.12
CA VAL A 14 6.58 1.50 -7.61
C VAL A 14 6.21 0.86 -8.94
N LEU A 15 5.03 0.26 -8.97
CA LEU A 15 4.52 -0.44 -10.16
C LEU A 15 3.79 0.51 -11.11
N GLY A 16 3.18 1.55 -10.55
CA GLY A 16 2.45 2.58 -11.28
C GLY A 16 1.97 3.63 -10.31
N ARG A 17 1.01 4.45 -10.74
CA ARG A 17 0.43 5.51 -9.93
C ARG A 17 -1.08 5.46 -10.02
N ASP A 18 -1.72 5.87 -8.94
CA ASP A 18 -3.16 5.99 -8.86
C ASP A 18 -3.65 7.22 -9.63
N CYS A 19 -4.96 7.41 -9.70
CA CYS A 19 -5.60 8.54 -10.39
C CYS A 19 -5.21 9.93 -9.83
N GLN A 20 -4.67 9.98 -8.61
CA GLN A 20 -4.17 11.19 -7.95
C GLN A 20 -2.64 11.33 -8.07
N GLY A 21 -1.96 10.43 -8.80
CA GLY A 21 -0.52 10.42 -8.97
C GLY A 21 0.27 9.81 -7.80
N LYS A 22 -0.40 9.25 -6.79
CA LYS A 22 0.23 8.57 -5.66
C LYS A 22 0.86 7.26 -6.12
N PRO A 23 2.04 6.88 -5.60
CA PRO A 23 2.70 5.65 -5.98
C PRO A 23 1.90 4.42 -5.51
N LEU A 24 1.79 3.43 -6.39
CA LEU A 24 1.21 2.11 -6.12
C LEU A 24 2.31 1.05 -6.07
N ARG A 25 2.30 0.23 -5.02
CA ARG A 25 3.24 -0.86 -4.73
C ARG A 25 2.49 -2.17 -4.50
N PRO A 26 3.14 -3.35 -4.62
CA PRO A 26 2.52 -4.60 -4.23
C PRO A 26 2.01 -4.54 -2.78
N GLY A 27 0.80 -5.02 -2.54
CA GLY A 27 0.15 -5.01 -1.22
C GLY A 27 -0.64 -3.75 -0.90
N ASP A 28 -0.52 -2.67 -1.69
CA ASP A 28 -1.35 -1.48 -1.48
C ASP A 28 -2.83 -1.80 -1.71
N ARG A 29 -3.70 -1.32 -0.83
CA ARG A 29 -5.15 -1.37 -1.03
C ARG A 29 -5.59 -0.27 -1.97
N VAL A 30 -6.45 -0.64 -2.92
CA VAL A 30 -6.96 0.25 -3.95
C VAL A 30 -8.45 0.05 -4.13
N GLU A 31 -9.11 1.08 -4.61
CA GLU A 31 -10.48 1.07 -5.07
C GLU A 31 -10.47 1.30 -6.58
N VAL A 32 -11.27 0.51 -7.30
CA VAL A 32 -11.43 0.66 -8.74
C VAL A 32 -12.36 1.84 -9.00
N ILE A 33 -11.88 2.83 -9.73
CA ILE A 33 -12.65 4.04 -10.06
C ILE A 33 -13.14 3.95 -11.49
N ASP A 34 -14.34 4.44 -11.72
CA ASP A 34 -14.89 4.58 -13.05
C ASP A 34 -14.06 5.57 -13.88
N ASP A 35 -13.56 5.08 -15.01
CA ASP A 35 -12.92 5.88 -16.05
C ASP A 35 -13.59 5.72 -17.42
N GLY A 36 -14.79 5.13 -17.44
CA GLY A 36 -15.54 4.79 -18.64
C GLY A 36 -15.05 3.52 -19.37
N THR A 37 -14.06 2.80 -18.84
CA THR A 37 -13.50 1.58 -19.46
C THR A 37 -13.62 0.33 -18.61
N VAL A 38 -14.02 0.48 -17.35
CA VAL A 38 -14.19 -0.61 -16.40
C VAL A 38 -15.63 -1.13 -16.44
N LYS A 39 -15.82 -2.44 -16.24
CA LYS A 39 -17.15 -3.04 -16.09
C LYS A 39 -17.84 -2.49 -14.83
N ASP A 40 -19.12 -2.16 -14.94
CA ASP A 40 -19.90 -1.57 -13.83
C ASP A 40 -19.79 -2.37 -12.52
N ASP A 41 -19.78 -3.71 -12.59
CA ASP A 41 -19.66 -4.59 -11.43
C ASP A 41 -18.34 -4.45 -10.65
N TRP A 42 -17.32 -3.82 -11.24
CA TRP A 42 -16.01 -3.63 -10.64
C TRP A 42 -15.85 -2.23 -10.02
N ILE A 43 -16.69 -1.27 -10.39
CA ILE A 43 -16.60 0.10 -9.87
C ILE A 43 -16.85 0.11 -8.36
N GLY A 44 -15.98 0.78 -7.60
CA GLY A 44 -16.04 0.81 -6.14
C GLY A 44 -15.53 -0.46 -5.45
N PHE A 45 -15.11 -1.47 -6.21
CA PHE A 45 -14.59 -2.70 -5.63
C PHE A 45 -13.22 -2.45 -4.99
N ARG A 46 -13.08 -2.82 -3.72
CA ARG A 46 -11.83 -2.70 -2.96
C ARG A 46 -11.00 -3.96 -3.10
N THR A 47 -9.74 -3.77 -3.47
CA THR A 47 -8.82 -4.85 -3.83
C THR A 47 -7.38 -4.48 -3.46
N THR A 48 -6.44 -5.36 -3.78
CA THR A 48 -5.03 -5.22 -3.44
C THR A 48 -4.18 -5.31 -4.69
N VAL A 49 -3.19 -4.43 -4.81
CA VAL A 49 -2.20 -4.50 -5.89
C VAL A 49 -1.34 -5.75 -5.73
N ALA A 50 -1.33 -6.61 -6.75
CA ALA A 50 -0.61 -7.88 -6.73
C ALA A 50 0.75 -7.81 -7.43
N GLY A 51 0.89 -6.98 -8.46
CA GLY A 51 2.07 -6.95 -9.31
C GLY A 51 1.86 -6.13 -10.57
N LYS A 52 2.71 -6.35 -11.58
CA LYS A 52 2.47 -5.81 -12.93
C LYS A 52 1.77 -6.83 -13.81
N ALA A 53 0.95 -6.32 -14.72
CA ALA A 53 0.41 -7.12 -15.80
C ALA A 53 1.56 -7.63 -16.70
N PRO A 54 1.60 -8.92 -17.05
CA PRO A 54 2.54 -9.45 -18.03
C PRO A 54 2.27 -8.90 -19.44
N GLU A 55 3.24 -9.07 -20.34
CA GLU A 55 3.20 -8.54 -21.71
C GLU A 55 2.06 -9.10 -22.58
N ASN A 56 1.43 -10.20 -22.17
CA ASN A 56 0.36 -10.87 -22.91
C ASN A 56 -1.06 -10.51 -22.42
N GLU A 57 -1.20 -9.55 -21.50
CA GLU A 57 -2.50 -9.05 -21.05
C GLU A 57 -2.89 -7.75 -21.79
N GLU A 58 -4.17 -7.36 -21.72
CA GLU A 58 -4.72 -6.18 -22.41
C GLU A 58 -3.99 -4.87 -22.06
N TYR A 59 -3.45 -4.79 -20.84
CA TYR A 59 -2.79 -3.60 -20.29
C TYR A 59 -1.40 -3.94 -19.73
N PRO A 60 -0.41 -4.27 -20.58
CA PRO A 60 0.89 -4.76 -20.14
C PRO A 60 1.65 -3.72 -19.32
N GLY A 61 2.34 -4.17 -18.27
CA GLY A 61 3.14 -3.31 -17.39
C GLY A 61 2.35 -2.43 -16.41
N MET A 62 1.01 -2.37 -16.52
CA MET A 62 0.14 -1.65 -15.58
C MET A 62 0.00 -2.39 -14.24
N PRO A 63 -0.36 -1.69 -13.14
CA PRO A 63 -0.68 -2.35 -11.88
C PRO A 63 -1.82 -3.36 -12.04
N ARG A 64 -1.54 -4.60 -11.65
CA ARG A 64 -2.49 -5.71 -11.60
C ARG A 64 -3.05 -5.84 -10.19
N VAL A 65 -4.35 -6.03 -10.07
CA VAL A 65 -5.05 -6.20 -8.78
C VAL A 65 -5.50 -7.64 -8.58
N ARG A 66 -5.62 -8.05 -7.31
CA ARG A 66 -6.12 -9.36 -6.90
C ARG A 66 -7.37 -9.19 -6.04
N LEU A 67 -8.49 -9.68 -6.57
CA LEU A 67 -9.79 -9.70 -5.90
C LEU A 67 -9.78 -10.70 -4.73
N ALA A 68 -10.73 -10.53 -3.80
CA ALA A 68 -10.84 -11.37 -2.61
C ALA A 68 -11.11 -12.85 -2.93
N ASN A 69 -11.75 -13.14 -4.06
CA ASN A 69 -11.98 -14.49 -4.57
C ASN A 69 -10.76 -15.10 -5.28
N GLY A 70 -9.61 -14.44 -5.26
CA GLY A 70 -8.37 -14.89 -5.92
C GLY A 70 -8.29 -14.57 -7.41
N ALA A 71 -9.36 -14.07 -8.03
CA ALA A 71 -9.30 -13.57 -9.40
C ALA A 71 -8.37 -12.37 -9.49
N THR A 72 -7.82 -12.16 -10.68
CA THR A 72 -6.89 -11.05 -10.94
C THR A 72 -7.32 -10.31 -12.18
N GLY A 73 -7.05 -9.01 -12.21
CA GLY A 73 -7.40 -8.16 -13.34
C GLY A 73 -6.57 -6.89 -13.36
N CYS A 74 -6.76 -6.11 -14.42
CA CYS A 74 -6.12 -4.83 -14.62
C CYS A 74 -7.20 -3.76 -14.75
N ALA A 75 -6.97 -2.61 -14.13
CA ALA A 75 -7.81 -1.44 -14.30
C ALA A 75 -6.91 -0.25 -14.61
N ARG A 76 -7.35 0.60 -15.54
CA ARG A 76 -6.62 1.82 -15.93
C ARG A 76 -6.66 2.87 -14.83
N CYS A 77 -7.76 2.94 -14.09
CA CYS A 77 -7.96 3.87 -13.00
C CYS A 77 -8.12 3.15 -11.66
N LEU A 78 -7.08 3.22 -10.84
CA LEU A 78 -7.08 2.76 -9.46
C LEU A 78 -6.92 3.98 -8.56
N MET A 79 -7.59 3.99 -7.41
CA MET A 79 -7.38 4.98 -6.35
C MET A 79 -6.84 4.29 -5.12
N ARG A 80 -5.71 4.77 -4.59
CA ARG A 80 -5.16 4.20 -3.36
C ARG A 80 -6.08 4.51 -2.18
N VAL A 81 -6.47 3.47 -1.45
CA VAL A 81 -7.21 3.62 -0.20
C VAL A 81 -6.19 3.93 0.89
N ASN A 82 -6.28 5.12 1.47
CA ASN A 82 -5.52 5.45 2.67
C ASN A 82 -6.20 4.78 3.86
N ASP A 83 -5.78 3.55 4.15
CA ASP A 83 -6.19 2.85 5.39
C ASP A 83 -5.65 3.55 6.65
N ASN A 84 -4.78 4.56 6.51
CA ASN A 84 -4.00 5.06 7.64
C ASN A 84 -3.55 6.53 7.57
N ASP A 85 -4.47 7.48 7.43
CA ASP A 85 -4.21 8.85 7.92
C ASP A 85 -4.76 9.08 9.34
N SER A 86 -5.39 8.06 9.95
CA SER A 86 -6.00 8.18 11.27
C SER A 86 -5.73 7.02 12.23
N ALA A 87 -4.89 6.02 11.92
CA ALA A 87 -4.57 5.00 12.94
C ALA A 87 -3.64 5.64 13.97
N SER A 88 -4.24 6.22 15.00
CA SER A 88 -3.53 6.78 16.12
C SER A 88 -3.38 5.71 17.20
N TRP A 89 -2.32 5.80 18.00
CA TRP A 89 -2.21 5.00 19.22
C TRP A 89 -3.42 5.20 20.15
N ARG A 90 -4.11 6.35 20.05
CA ARG A 90 -5.35 6.59 20.81
C ARG A 90 -6.47 5.63 20.41
N ASP A 91 -6.58 5.27 19.14
CA ASP A 91 -7.62 4.34 18.66
C ASP A 91 -7.33 2.90 19.10
N VAL A 92 -6.06 2.53 19.15
CA VAL A 92 -5.62 1.23 19.72
C VAL A 92 -5.95 1.16 21.21
N VAL A 93 -5.63 2.21 21.98
CA VAL A 93 -5.95 2.29 23.42
C VAL A 93 -7.46 2.20 23.65
N LYS A 94 -8.25 2.92 22.84
CA LYS A 94 -9.71 2.94 22.96
C LYS A 94 -10.36 1.60 22.61
N SER A 95 -9.85 0.89 21.60
CA SER A 95 -10.45 -0.36 21.12
C SER A 95 -10.02 -1.59 21.91
N THR A 96 -8.79 -1.62 22.42
CA THR A 96 -8.21 -2.82 23.05
C THR A 96 -8.00 -2.68 24.56
N GLY A 97 -8.07 -1.44 25.09
CA GLY A 97 -7.64 -1.14 26.47
C GLY A 97 -6.13 -1.27 26.68
N TRP A 98 -5.37 -1.66 25.66
CA TRP A 98 -3.92 -1.80 25.75
C TRP A 98 -3.26 -0.43 25.77
N THR A 99 -2.44 -0.16 26.79
CA THR A 99 -1.69 1.10 26.93
C THR A 99 -0.19 0.80 26.89
N PRO A 100 0.58 1.42 25.98
CA PRO A 100 2.04 1.22 25.94
C PRO A 100 2.67 1.73 27.25
N ARG A 101 3.53 0.92 27.87
CA ARG A 101 4.34 1.36 29.01
C ARG A 101 5.57 2.12 28.49
N ARG A 102 5.86 3.29 29.08
CA ARG A 102 7.12 4.00 28.82
C ARG A 102 8.26 3.18 29.40
N VAL A 103 9.26 2.88 28.58
CA VAL A 103 10.53 2.32 29.05
C VAL A 103 11.43 3.49 29.44
N THR A 104 11.77 3.62 30.72
CA THR A 104 12.80 4.53 31.20
C THR A 104 14.16 3.88 31.00
N THR A 105 15.09 4.57 30.33
CA THR A 105 16.43 4.05 29.98
C THR A 105 17.42 4.17 31.14
N GLU A 106 16.97 3.93 32.38
CA GLU A 106 17.77 4.11 33.60
C GLU A 106 18.02 2.77 34.30
N GLU A 107 18.56 1.77 33.60
CA GLU A 107 19.13 0.57 34.25
C GLU A 107 20.29 0.03 33.41
N ARG A 108 21.45 0.71 33.44
CA ARG A 108 22.77 0.07 33.20
C ARG A 108 23.95 0.98 33.54
N GLU A 109 24.03 1.43 34.78
CA GLU A 109 25.29 1.88 35.38
C GLU A 109 25.34 1.36 36.82
N ASP A 110 25.61 0.07 37.00
CA ASP A 110 26.15 -0.47 38.25
C ASP A 110 26.50 -1.96 38.09
N GLU A 111 27.58 -2.24 37.37
CA GLU A 111 28.46 -3.34 37.76
C GLU A 111 29.88 -2.78 37.84
N GLY A 112 30.19 -2.23 39.02
CA GLY A 112 31.53 -1.83 39.40
C GLY A 112 32.45 -3.05 39.43
N VAL A 113 33.43 -3.06 38.53
CA VAL A 113 34.65 -3.84 38.71
C VAL A 113 35.67 -2.90 39.36
N SER A 114 35.83 -3.05 40.67
CA SER A 114 36.93 -2.45 41.43
C SER A 114 38.28 -3.08 41.02
N PRO A 115 39.40 -2.32 41.09
CA PRO A 115 40.74 -2.75 40.69
C PRO A 115 41.36 -3.84 41.58
#